data_AF-A0A7C7Q3G8-F1
#
_entry.id   AF-A0A7C7Q3G8-F1
#
_cell.length_a   1.000
_cell.length_b   1.000
_cell.length_c   1.000
_cell.angle_alpha   90.00
_cell.angle_beta   90.00
_cell.angle_gamma   90.00
#
_symmetry.space_group_name_H-M   'P 1'
#
loop_
_entity.id
_entity.type
_entity.pdbx_description
1 polymer ?
#
loop_
_entity_poly.entity_id
_entity_poly.type
_entity_poly.pdbx_seq_one_letter_code
_entity_poly.pdbx_strand_id
1 'polypeptide(L)'
;IEGDEPGDFSGANTTNGRRGFYGDAFLERVKRVIEIAHRCGLRVIVSFHTLWGKRDSAWCTPDYVKDPLTGDNIGLAIVRSEQLKESFIRAMTHAIERLAGTDGIWAWAILNEPWYFPHKLPAPYQHIDQKEMFIDIIQRLAKVVKRVDGRPVTVRFVNMHTWRDARGKARFKNIFVEDWNWDNRLFDALDFISFNAYLPSDPSIYPAFVQTLKQNVQGCVKRGKSVFITEFGFKSDDDAIQARAYERTIAVFQQLPLQGWLAWLWNSERELGGGAGKPGKGFNLSADVNGTPRRAYFVLAKSIGKLSERREEMVQLKLSVDKSTYRVGERVLMKLTVTNTTDMPITLRFRSGQKFDFIVKADGKEVWRWSRGKVFIMMLTALRLKPNESKVFTTNEFTPDAPGKYEAIGELPLVKRTFVSNPVRFEVE
;
A
#
# COMPACT_ATOMS: atom_id res chain seq x y z
N ILE A 1 -5.86 14.96 -24.04
CA ILE A 1 -5.03 16.08 -23.61
C ILE A 1 -6.01 17.23 -23.41
N GLU A 2 -6.56 17.78 -24.49
CA GLU A 2 -7.73 18.69 -24.48
C GLU A 2 -8.84 17.95 -25.24
N GLY A 3 -10.03 17.77 -24.66
CA GLY A 3 -11.20 17.12 -25.29
C GLY A 3 -10.95 16.01 -26.33
N ASP A 4 -11.83 15.95 -27.34
CA ASP A 4 -11.56 15.30 -28.63
C ASP A 4 -10.93 16.27 -29.64
N GLU A 5 -11.11 17.58 -29.43
CA GLU A 5 -10.53 18.67 -30.20
C GLU A 5 -9.62 19.56 -29.32
N PRO A 6 -8.49 20.07 -29.86
CA PRO A 6 -7.65 21.04 -29.13
C PRO A 6 -8.44 22.24 -28.62
N GLY A 7 -8.30 22.55 -27.34
CA GLY A 7 -8.98 23.66 -26.66
C GLY A 7 -10.37 23.35 -26.05
N ASP A 8 -10.93 22.16 -26.23
CA ASP A 8 -12.19 21.77 -25.58
C ASP A 8 -11.98 21.25 -24.14
N PHE A 9 -12.50 22.01 -23.17
CA PHE A 9 -12.49 21.67 -21.74
C PHE A 9 -13.89 21.41 -21.18
N SER A 10 -14.93 21.45 -22.01
CA SER A 10 -16.32 21.31 -21.55
C SER A 10 -16.60 19.92 -20.96
N GLY A 11 -15.92 18.90 -21.49
CA GLY A 11 -16.16 17.50 -21.12
C GLY A 11 -17.55 17.00 -21.51
N ALA A 12 -18.23 17.67 -22.45
CA ALA A 12 -19.51 17.24 -22.99
C ALA A 12 -19.36 15.89 -23.73
N ASN A 13 -20.41 15.07 -23.71
CA ASN A 13 -20.42 13.72 -24.26
C ASN A 13 -19.90 13.69 -25.71
N THR A 14 -18.93 12.84 -25.96
CA THR A 14 -18.46 12.51 -27.31
C THR A 14 -19.46 11.58 -27.98
N THR A 15 -19.49 11.60 -29.32
CA THR A 15 -20.31 10.76 -30.19
C THR A 15 -20.09 9.25 -29.98
N ASN A 16 -19.02 8.86 -29.27
CA ASN A 16 -18.65 7.48 -28.95
C ASN A 16 -18.72 7.13 -27.43
N GLY A 17 -19.28 8.00 -26.60
CA GLY A 17 -19.48 7.74 -25.16
C GLY A 17 -18.22 7.81 -24.29
N ARG A 18 -17.06 8.20 -24.84
CA ARG A 18 -15.81 8.43 -24.09
C ARG A 18 -15.70 9.90 -23.72
N ARG A 19 -15.91 10.27 -22.44
CA ARG A 19 -15.83 11.68 -22.00
C ARG A 19 -14.38 12.18 -22.05
N GLY A 20 -14.18 13.44 -22.44
CA GLY A 20 -12.87 14.10 -22.45
C GLY A 20 -12.16 13.96 -21.09
N PHE A 21 -10.92 13.46 -21.12
CA PHE A 21 -10.20 12.94 -19.93
C PHE A 21 -9.81 14.01 -18.88
N TYR A 22 -9.97 15.30 -19.17
CA TYR A 22 -9.62 16.41 -18.26
C TYR A 22 -10.60 17.60 -18.35
N GLY A 23 -11.85 17.39 -18.77
CA GLY A 23 -12.85 18.45 -18.80
C GLY A 23 -13.38 18.82 -17.41
N ASP A 24 -14.06 19.97 -17.31
CA ASP A 24 -14.56 20.52 -16.04
C ASP A 24 -15.39 19.51 -15.23
N ALA A 25 -16.33 18.82 -15.87
CA ALA A 25 -17.18 17.83 -15.18
C ALA A 25 -16.39 16.66 -14.58
N PHE A 26 -15.26 16.28 -15.18
CA PHE A 26 -14.36 15.27 -14.63
C PHE A 26 -13.57 15.86 -13.45
N LEU A 27 -13.01 17.06 -13.61
CA LEU A 27 -12.20 17.72 -12.59
C LEU A 27 -13.02 18.02 -11.32
N GLU A 28 -14.30 18.39 -11.43
CA GLU A 28 -15.18 18.54 -10.27
C GLU A 28 -15.40 17.21 -9.51
N ARG A 29 -15.40 16.07 -10.20
CA ARG A 29 -15.43 14.75 -9.54
C ARG A 29 -14.11 14.44 -8.85
N VAL A 30 -12.99 14.84 -9.45
CA VAL A 30 -11.66 14.72 -8.83
C VAL A 30 -11.59 15.54 -7.54
N LYS A 31 -12.07 16.80 -7.54
CA LYS A 31 -12.19 17.62 -6.32
C LYS A 31 -12.97 16.90 -5.23
N ARG A 32 -14.15 16.40 -5.58
CA ARG A 32 -14.99 15.66 -4.62
C ARG A 32 -14.25 14.47 -4.00
N VAL A 33 -13.45 13.73 -4.77
CA VAL A 33 -12.64 12.62 -4.23
C VAL A 33 -11.56 13.13 -3.28
N ILE A 34 -10.88 14.21 -3.64
CA ILE A 34 -9.86 14.85 -2.78
C ILE A 34 -10.47 15.31 -1.45
N GLU A 35 -11.64 15.96 -1.48
CA GLU A 35 -12.35 16.41 -0.28
C GLU A 35 -12.84 15.25 0.59
N ILE A 36 -13.30 14.14 -0.01
CA ILE A 36 -13.63 12.92 0.74
C ILE A 36 -12.38 12.40 1.46
N ALA A 37 -11.26 12.30 0.76
CA ALA A 37 -9.99 11.87 1.35
C ALA A 37 -9.59 12.81 2.50
N HIS A 38 -9.73 14.12 2.31
CA HIS A 38 -9.45 15.13 3.33
C HIS A 38 -10.29 14.94 4.60
N ARG A 39 -11.61 14.72 4.46
CA ARG A 39 -12.51 14.42 5.59
C ARG A 39 -12.14 13.15 6.33
N CYS A 40 -11.48 12.21 5.66
CA CYS A 40 -10.93 10.99 6.28
C CYS A 40 -9.52 11.18 6.86
N GLY A 41 -9.00 12.42 6.92
CA GLY A 41 -7.66 12.72 7.44
C GLY A 41 -6.52 12.32 6.50
N LEU A 42 -6.82 12.04 5.23
CA LEU A 42 -5.83 11.76 4.20
C LEU A 42 -5.42 13.06 3.49
N ARG A 43 -4.18 13.08 3.01
CA ARG A 43 -3.72 14.11 2.08
C ARG A 43 -3.37 13.46 0.75
N VAL A 44 -3.59 14.19 -0.34
CA VAL A 44 -3.57 13.63 -1.69
C VAL A 44 -2.42 14.22 -2.51
N ILE A 45 -1.65 13.36 -3.17
CA ILE A 45 -0.81 13.77 -4.29
C ILE A 45 -1.64 13.69 -5.57
N VAL A 46 -1.87 14.83 -6.23
CA VAL A 46 -2.60 14.87 -7.50
C VAL A 46 -1.60 14.58 -8.61
N SER A 47 -1.76 13.45 -9.29
CA SER A 47 -0.89 13.04 -10.39
C SER A 47 -1.62 13.12 -11.71
N PHE A 48 -1.00 13.73 -12.72
CA PHE A 48 -1.44 13.58 -14.09
C PHE A 48 -0.97 12.22 -14.62
N HIS A 49 -1.92 11.42 -15.10
CA HIS A 49 -1.58 10.10 -15.60
C HIS A 49 -1.00 10.26 -17.01
N THR A 50 0.31 10.07 -17.12
CA THR A 50 1.05 10.16 -18.39
C THR A 50 1.69 8.81 -18.68
N LEU A 51 1.29 8.23 -19.81
CA LEU A 51 1.72 6.92 -20.25
C LEU A 51 2.20 7.07 -21.70
N TRP A 52 3.51 6.93 -21.88
CA TRP A 52 4.20 7.47 -23.05
C TRP A 52 4.30 6.49 -24.22
N GLY A 53 4.23 5.18 -23.93
CA GLY A 53 4.42 4.13 -24.93
C GLY A 53 3.17 3.81 -25.74
N LYS A 54 3.37 3.11 -26.86
CA LYS A 54 2.27 2.66 -27.76
C LYS A 54 1.28 1.73 -27.05
N ARG A 55 1.77 0.81 -26.22
CA ARG A 55 0.92 -0.15 -25.48
C ARG A 55 0.06 0.51 -24.42
N ASP A 56 0.54 1.64 -23.92
CA ASP A 56 -0.09 2.36 -22.82
C ASP A 56 -1.13 3.36 -23.33
N SER A 57 -0.94 3.85 -24.56
CA SER A 57 -1.72 4.93 -25.17
C SER A 57 -3.20 4.60 -25.42
N ALA A 58 -3.56 3.32 -25.55
CA ALA A 58 -4.90 2.88 -25.96
C ALA A 58 -6.07 3.35 -25.06
N TRP A 59 -5.80 3.82 -23.85
CA TRP A 59 -6.83 4.27 -22.90
C TRP A 59 -6.55 5.63 -22.23
N CYS A 60 -5.39 6.25 -22.46
CA CYS A 60 -4.99 7.52 -21.85
C CYS A 60 -4.60 8.61 -22.86
N THR A 61 -4.36 8.23 -24.11
CA THR A 61 -3.89 9.14 -25.16
C THR A 61 -5.04 9.37 -26.14
N PRO A 62 -5.49 10.62 -26.37
CA PRO A 62 -6.56 10.89 -27.33
C PRO A 62 -6.20 10.47 -28.74
N ASP A 63 -7.20 10.09 -29.54
CA ASP A 63 -6.98 9.55 -30.89
C ASP A 63 -6.27 10.52 -31.84
N TYR A 64 -6.43 11.84 -31.64
CA TYR A 64 -5.78 12.89 -32.43
C TYR A 64 -4.28 13.05 -32.15
N VAL A 65 -3.77 12.50 -31.04
CA VAL A 65 -2.34 12.52 -30.74
C VAL A 65 -1.66 11.48 -31.62
N LYS A 66 -0.97 11.93 -32.67
CA LYS A 66 -0.22 11.07 -33.59
C LYS A 66 1.27 11.38 -33.49
N ASP A 67 2.08 10.34 -33.31
CA ASP A 67 3.52 10.44 -33.31
C ASP A 67 4.01 10.80 -34.72
N PRO A 68 4.76 11.90 -34.91
CA PRO A 68 5.21 12.29 -36.23
C PRO A 68 6.20 11.28 -36.85
N LEU A 69 6.86 10.47 -36.02
CA LEU A 69 7.79 9.45 -36.47
C LEU A 69 7.08 8.24 -37.08
N THR A 70 6.05 7.73 -36.41
CA THR A 70 5.39 6.47 -36.80
C THR A 70 3.99 6.63 -37.36
N GLY A 71 3.34 7.78 -37.18
CA GLY A 71 1.93 8.00 -37.46
C GLY A 71 0.97 7.32 -36.47
N ASP A 72 1.49 6.58 -35.49
CA ASP A 72 0.70 5.86 -34.50
C ASP A 72 0.22 6.78 -33.36
N ASN A 73 -0.82 6.33 -32.64
CA ASN A 73 -1.21 6.94 -31.38
C ASN A 73 -0.23 6.53 -30.25
N ILE A 74 0.73 7.41 -29.94
CA ILE A 74 1.78 7.18 -28.94
C ILE A 74 1.96 8.45 -28.11
N GLY A 75 1.95 8.34 -26.78
CA GLY A 75 2.13 9.48 -25.87
C GLY A 75 3.45 10.24 -26.07
N LEU A 76 4.54 9.57 -26.49
CA LEU A 76 5.80 10.23 -26.86
C LEU A 76 5.67 11.28 -27.97
N ALA A 77 4.59 11.28 -28.75
CA ALA A 77 4.28 12.33 -29.71
C ALA A 77 4.32 13.73 -29.07
N ILE A 78 3.93 13.85 -27.79
CA ILE A 78 3.92 15.10 -27.02
C ILE A 78 5.33 15.73 -26.96
N VAL A 79 6.38 14.92 -26.83
CA VAL A 79 7.77 15.39 -26.79
C VAL A 79 8.49 15.28 -28.13
N ARG A 80 7.72 15.06 -29.19
CA ARG A 80 8.18 14.98 -30.59
C ARG A 80 7.45 15.94 -31.51
N SER A 81 6.56 16.78 -30.98
CA SER A 81 5.84 17.80 -31.71
C SER A 81 5.62 18.99 -30.80
N GLU A 82 6.13 20.15 -31.22
CA GLU A 82 5.96 21.41 -30.48
C GLU A 82 4.48 21.75 -30.29
N GLN A 83 3.67 21.52 -31.31
CA GLN A 83 2.23 21.76 -31.24
C GLN A 83 1.55 20.86 -30.19
N LEU A 84 1.90 19.56 -30.15
CA LEU A 84 1.33 18.63 -29.17
C LEU A 84 1.83 18.93 -27.75
N LYS A 85 3.09 19.36 -27.59
CA LYS A 85 3.65 19.85 -26.33
C LYS A 85 2.84 21.04 -25.80
N GLU A 86 2.58 22.04 -26.63
CA GLU A 86 1.80 23.22 -26.23
C GLU A 86 0.37 22.83 -25.81
N SER A 87 -0.28 21.95 -26.57
CA SER A 87 -1.60 21.42 -26.19
C SER A 87 -1.56 20.65 -24.86
N PHE A 88 -0.49 19.89 -24.62
CA PHE A 88 -0.28 19.20 -23.34
C PHE A 88 -0.16 20.17 -22.18
N ILE A 89 0.66 21.20 -22.33
CA ILE A 89 0.87 22.20 -21.28
C ILE A 89 -0.43 22.96 -21.00
N ARG A 90 -1.19 23.36 -22.03
CA ARG A 90 -2.49 24.02 -21.84
C ARG A 90 -3.48 23.14 -21.10
N ALA A 91 -3.61 21.87 -21.48
CA ALA A 91 -4.49 20.94 -20.78
C ALA A 91 -4.15 20.75 -19.31
N MET A 92 -2.88 20.51 -19.00
CA MET A 92 -2.45 20.33 -17.62
C MET A 92 -2.58 21.65 -16.84
N THR A 93 -2.32 22.79 -17.48
CA THR A 93 -2.53 24.13 -16.88
C THR A 93 -3.99 24.32 -16.49
N HIS A 94 -4.93 24.04 -17.40
CA HIS A 94 -6.36 24.09 -17.10
C HIS A 94 -6.71 23.20 -15.90
N ALA A 95 -6.25 21.95 -15.90
CA ALA A 95 -6.51 21.03 -14.79
C ALA A 95 -5.93 21.52 -13.45
N ILE A 96 -4.71 22.07 -13.46
CA ILE A 96 -4.08 22.67 -12.27
C ILE A 96 -4.92 23.85 -11.79
N GLU A 97 -5.26 24.79 -12.66
CA GLU A 97 -6.02 26.01 -12.31
C GLU A 97 -7.41 25.68 -11.76
N ARG A 98 -8.08 24.66 -12.32
CA ARG A 98 -9.39 24.23 -11.84
C ARG A 98 -9.33 23.57 -10.48
N LEU A 99 -8.33 22.72 -10.22
CA LEU A 99 -8.18 21.98 -8.97
C LEU A 99 -7.45 22.78 -7.87
N ALA A 100 -6.78 23.87 -8.23
CA ALA A 100 -6.02 24.70 -7.31
C ALA A 100 -6.86 25.16 -6.11
N GLY A 101 -6.25 25.16 -4.93
CA GLY A 101 -6.91 25.58 -3.69
C GLY A 101 -7.84 24.54 -3.07
N THR A 102 -8.06 23.38 -3.70
CA THR A 102 -8.90 22.31 -3.12
C THR A 102 -8.27 21.78 -1.82
N ASP A 103 -9.05 21.75 -0.75
CA ASP A 103 -8.63 21.22 0.54
C ASP A 103 -8.31 19.72 0.45
N GLY A 104 -7.18 19.33 1.06
CA GLY A 104 -6.69 17.95 1.03
C GLY A 104 -5.58 17.69 0.00
N ILE A 105 -5.37 18.57 -0.98
CA ILE A 105 -4.17 18.49 -1.82
C ILE A 105 -2.93 18.70 -0.95
N TRP A 106 -1.98 17.77 -1.04
CA TRP A 106 -0.67 17.88 -0.43
C TRP A 106 0.39 18.32 -1.44
N ALA A 107 0.39 17.73 -2.62
CA ALA A 107 1.41 17.96 -3.64
C ALA A 107 0.89 17.65 -5.05
N TRP A 108 1.62 18.15 -6.05
CA TRP A 108 1.36 17.95 -7.47
C TRP A 108 2.44 17.08 -8.10
N ALA A 109 2.06 15.93 -8.63
CA ALA A 109 2.88 15.10 -9.49
C ALA A 109 2.58 15.45 -10.96
N ILE A 110 3.31 16.42 -11.50
CA ILE A 110 2.98 17.02 -12.81
C ILE A 110 3.21 16.06 -13.99
N LEU A 111 4.05 15.03 -13.81
CA LEU A 111 4.22 13.93 -14.76
C LEU A 111 4.38 12.61 -14.00
N ASN A 112 3.88 11.54 -14.62
CA ASN A 112 4.07 10.16 -14.20
C ASN A 112 4.99 9.41 -15.17
N GLU A 113 6.05 8.81 -14.64
CA GLU A 113 6.98 7.95 -15.37
C GLU A 113 7.44 8.50 -16.73
N PRO A 114 7.90 9.77 -16.85
CA PRO A 114 8.49 10.20 -18.09
C PRO A 114 9.74 9.35 -18.39
N TRP A 115 9.85 8.95 -19.65
CA TRP A 115 11.00 8.26 -20.25
C TRP A 115 10.97 8.52 -21.76
N TYR A 116 12.09 8.36 -22.45
CA TYR A 116 12.09 8.42 -23.91
C TYR A 116 13.09 7.46 -24.54
N PHE A 117 12.68 6.88 -25.67
CA PHE A 117 13.54 6.05 -26.50
C PHE A 117 13.04 6.08 -27.95
N PRO A 118 13.93 6.08 -28.97
CA PRO A 118 15.38 6.20 -28.85
C PRO A 118 15.80 7.61 -28.39
N HIS A 119 17.01 7.73 -27.82
CA HIS A 119 17.54 9.03 -27.39
C HIS A 119 17.89 9.96 -28.56
N LYS A 120 18.15 9.41 -29.74
CA LYS A 120 18.35 10.13 -30.99
C LYS A 120 17.34 9.64 -32.02
N LEU A 121 16.61 10.56 -32.62
CA LEU A 121 15.61 10.25 -33.63
C LEU A 121 16.24 10.18 -35.03
N PRO A 122 15.67 9.36 -35.95
CA PRO A 122 16.14 9.27 -37.33
C PRO A 122 15.79 10.53 -38.14
N ALA A 123 16.38 10.66 -39.34
CA ALA A 123 16.01 11.72 -40.28
C ALA A 123 14.51 11.64 -40.66
N PRO A 124 13.83 12.77 -40.89
CA PRO A 124 14.29 14.16 -40.77
C PRO A 124 14.22 14.75 -39.34
N TYR A 125 13.91 13.93 -38.34
CA TYR A 125 13.55 14.34 -36.97
C TYR A 125 14.73 14.49 -36.01
N GLN A 126 15.97 14.46 -36.49
CA GLN A 126 17.17 14.51 -35.65
C GLN A 126 17.31 15.82 -34.84
N HIS A 127 16.62 16.88 -35.27
CA HIS A 127 16.60 18.18 -34.62
C HIS A 127 15.73 18.19 -33.34
N ILE A 128 14.91 17.17 -33.12
CA ILE A 128 14.02 17.09 -31.96
C ILE A 128 14.79 16.52 -30.78
N ASP A 129 14.98 17.34 -29.75
CA ASP A 129 15.51 16.91 -28.46
C ASP A 129 14.36 16.62 -27.47
N GLN A 130 14.03 15.33 -27.34
CA GLN A 130 12.98 14.85 -26.44
C GLN A 130 13.25 15.19 -24.97
N LYS A 131 14.52 15.21 -24.54
CA LYS A 131 14.88 15.56 -23.15
C LYS A 131 14.56 17.02 -22.89
N GLU A 132 14.95 17.89 -23.81
CA GLU A 132 14.66 19.33 -23.71
C GLU A 132 13.16 19.60 -23.71
N MET A 133 12.39 18.91 -24.56
CA MET A 133 10.92 19.02 -24.56
C MET A 133 10.32 18.62 -23.21
N PHE A 134 10.81 17.55 -22.58
CA PHE A 134 10.37 17.15 -21.24
C PHE A 134 10.74 18.20 -20.17
N ILE A 135 11.97 18.72 -20.20
CA ILE A 135 12.42 19.72 -19.23
C ILE A 135 11.58 21.00 -19.35
N ASP A 136 11.27 21.44 -20.58
CA ASP A 136 10.39 22.59 -20.82
C ASP A 136 8.99 22.37 -20.22
N ILE A 137 8.37 21.21 -20.48
CA ILE A 137 7.08 20.84 -19.87
C ILE A 137 7.17 20.91 -18.35
N ILE A 138 8.20 20.29 -17.75
CA ILE A 138 8.38 20.23 -16.30
C ILE A 138 8.52 21.62 -15.69
N GLN A 139 9.37 22.47 -16.26
CA GLN A 139 9.59 23.83 -15.77
C GLN A 139 8.33 24.68 -15.87
N ARG A 140 7.60 24.59 -17.00
CA ARG A 140 6.39 25.38 -17.23
C ARG A 140 5.24 24.95 -16.32
N LEU A 141 4.98 23.65 -16.18
CA LEU A 141 3.93 23.16 -15.29
C LEU A 141 4.27 23.40 -13.82
N ALA A 142 5.52 23.24 -13.40
CA ALA A 142 5.94 23.58 -12.04
C ALA A 142 5.73 25.07 -11.76
N LYS A 143 6.07 25.96 -12.71
CA LYS A 143 5.83 27.40 -12.59
C LYS A 143 4.33 27.73 -12.49
N VAL A 144 3.47 27.04 -13.24
CA VAL A 144 2.01 27.19 -13.13
C VAL A 144 1.55 26.82 -11.72
N VAL A 145 1.90 25.62 -11.21
CA VAL A 145 1.49 25.20 -9.86
C VAL A 145 1.95 26.19 -8.80
N LYS A 146 3.22 26.61 -8.84
CA LYS A 146 3.79 27.58 -7.88
C LYS A 146 3.06 28.92 -7.92
N ARG A 147 2.56 29.35 -9.08
CA ARG A 147 1.81 30.59 -9.26
C ARG A 147 0.38 30.49 -8.74
N VAL A 148 -0.32 29.40 -9.03
CA VAL A 148 -1.80 29.34 -8.86
C VAL A 148 -2.24 28.59 -7.60
N ASP A 149 -1.39 27.73 -7.03
CA ASP A 149 -1.71 26.94 -5.83
C ASP A 149 -0.63 27.10 -4.74
N GLY A 150 0.65 27.02 -5.13
CA GLY A 150 1.79 27.19 -4.22
C GLY A 150 2.18 25.94 -3.43
N ARG A 151 1.41 24.84 -3.50
CA ARG A 151 1.78 23.55 -2.88
C ARG A 151 2.95 22.86 -3.61
N PRO A 152 3.69 21.96 -2.92
CA PRO A 152 4.85 21.27 -3.47
C PRO A 152 4.63 20.55 -4.80
N VAL A 153 5.63 20.59 -5.67
CA VAL A 153 5.65 19.97 -7.00
C VAL A 153 6.73 18.89 -7.10
N THR A 154 6.40 17.78 -7.76
CA THR A 154 7.30 16.67 -8.09
C THR A 154 7.00 16.12 -9.49
N VAL A 155 7.91 15.30 -9.99
CA VAL A 155 7.67 14.31 -11.05
C VAL A 155 7.85 12.91 -10.44
N ARG A 156 7.07 11.93 -10.89
CA ARG A 156 7.19 10.52 -10.47
C ARG A 156 8.10 9.78 -11.44
N PHE A 157 9.41 9.87 -11.26
CA PHE A 157 10.38 9.27 -12.18
C PHE A 157 10.47 7.76 -12.05
N VAL A 158 10.79 7.07 -13.14
CA VAL A 158 11.10 5.63 -13.09
C VAL A 158 12.48 5.43 -12.47
N ASN A 159 12.56 4.65 -11.39
CA ASN A 159 13.85 4.34 -10.76
C ASN A 159 14.73 3.45 -11.66
N MET A 160 14.13 2.38 -12.18
CA MET A 160 14.83 1.37 -12.98
C MET A 160 13.84 0.68 -13.90
N HIS A 161 14.26 0.43 -15.14
CA HIS A 161 13.50 -0.41 -16.07
C HIS A 161 14.12 -1.79 -16.15
N THR A 162 13.28 -2.82 -16.31
CA THR A 162 13.71 -4.21 -16.48
C THR A 162 13.02 -4.84 -17.67
N TRP A 163 13.76 -5.64 -18.44
CA TRP A 163 13.23 -6.40 -19.57
C TRP A 163 14.00 -7.71 -19.73
N ARG A 164 13.52 -8.59 -20.62
CA ARG A 164 14.29 -9.74 -21.11
C ARG A 164 14.78 -9.44 -22.52
N ASP A 165 16.05 -9.73 -22.79
CA ASP A 165 16.56 -9.63 -24.16
C ASP A 165 16.08 -10.79 -25.04
N ALA A 166 16.45 -10.78 -26.32
CA ALA A 166 16.07 -11.81 -27.29
C ALA A 166 16.51 -13.24 -26.90
N ARG A 167 17.46 -13.39 -25.97
CA ARG A 167 17.92 -14.67 -25.44
C ARG A 167 17.28 -15.02 -24.08
N GLY A 168 16.30 -14.24 -23.64
CA GLY A 168 15.62 -14.42 -22.36
C GLY A 168 16.42 -13.93 -21.14
N LYS A 169 17.62 -13.37 -21.33
CA LYS A 169 18.45 -12.89 -20.22
C LYS A 169 17.84 -11.62 -19.63
N ALA A 170 17.76 -11.58 -18.30
CA ALA A 170 17.28 -10.43 -17.57
C ALA A 170 18.22 -9.22 -17.78
N ARG A 171 17.63 -8.08 -18.13
CA ARG A 171 18.31 -6.80 -18.36
C ARG A 171 17.67 -5.72 -17.52
N PHE A 172 18.46 -4.72 -17.18
CA PHE A 172 17.99 -3.56 -16.45
C PHE A 172 18.71 -2.30 -16.92
N LYS A 173 18.10 -1.14 -16.63
CA LYS A 173 18.60 0.19 -16.98
C LYS A 173 18.24 1.17 -15.87
N ASN A 174 19.17 2.03 -15.46
CA ASN A 174 18.87 3.15 -14.58
C ASN A 174 18.27 4.29 -15.42
N ILE A 175 16.95 4.24 -15.66
CA ILE A 175 16.26 5.22 -16.50
C ILE A 175 16.49 6.64 -15.98
N PHE A 176 16.44 6.85 -14.67
CA PHE A 176 16.55 8.20 -14.12
C PHE A 176 17.89 8.87 -14.49
N VAL A 177 19.00 8.17 -14.28
CA VAL A 177 20.32 8.73 -14.59
C VAL A 177 20.53 8.82 -16.10
N GLU A 178 20.11 7.83 -16.86
CA GLU A 178 20.38 7.79 -18.29
C GLU A 178 19.57 8.80 -19.09
N ASP A 179 18.30 9.03 -18.73
CA ASP A 179 17.42 9.92 -19.49
C ASP A 179 17.55 11.37 -19.00
N TRP A 180 17.82 11.58 -17.69
CA TRP A 180 17.84 12.93 -17.12
C TRP A 180 19.24 13.45 -16.84
N ASN A 181 20.23 12.58 -16.68
CA ASN A 181 21.63 12.90 -16.44
C ASN A 181 21.85 14.00 -15.37
N TRP A 182 21.10 13.92 -14.27
CA TRP A 182 21.19 14.87 -13.15
C TRP A 182 21.03 16.35 -13.54
N ASP A 183 20.24 16.66 -14.57
CA ASP A 183 20.04 18.01 -15.07
C ASP A 183 19.52 18.96 -13.97
N ASN A 184 20.28 19.99 -13.64
CA ASN A 184 19.97 20.91 -12.55
C ASN A 184 18.63 21.61 -12.73
N ARG A 185 18.16 21.82 -13.98
CA ARG A 185 16.87 22.46 -14.25
C ARG A 185 15.68 21.68 -13.68
N LEU A 186 15.80 20.36 -13.57
CA LEU A 186 14.80 19.52 -12.90
C LEU A 186 14.78 19.77 -11.39
N PHE A 187 15.97 19.86 -10.79
CA PHE A 187 16.11 20.15 -9.36
C PHE A 187 15.69 21.59 -9.05
N ASP A 188 15.91 22.55 -9.93
CA ASP A 188 15.45 23.92 -9.72
C ASP A 188 13.92 24.04 -9.83
N ALA A 189 13.31 23.26 -10.72
CA ALA A 189 11.87 23.26 -10.93
C ALA A 189 11.08 22.59 -9.80
N LEU A 190 11.56 21.45 -9.29
CA LEU A 190 10.79 20.56 -8.40
C LEU A 190 11.13 20.77 -6.92
N ASP A 191 10.13 20.73 -6.05
CA ASP A 191 10.32 20.89 -4.59
C ASP A 191 10.87 19.61 -3.95
N PHE A 192 10.50 18.46 -4.49
CA PHE A 192 11.03 17.16 -4.11
C PHE A 192 11.09 16.21 -5.32
N ILE A 193 11.82 15.11 -5.19
CA ILE A 193 11.91 14.07 -6.22
C ILE A 193 11.13 12.84 -5.78
N SER A 194 10.38 12.26 -6.71
CA SER A 194 9.66 11.01 -6.47
C SER A 194 10.12 9.92 -7.41
N PHE A 195 10.19 8.70 -6.90
CA PHE A 195 10.51 7.51 -7.67
C PHE A 195 9.38 6.49 -7.65
N ASN A 196 9.11 5.90 -8.82
CA ASN A 196 8.39 4.65 -8.99
C ASN A 196 9.43 3.52 -9.01
N ALA A 197 9.38 2.64 -8.00
CA ALA A 197 10.41 1.66 -7.67
C ALA A 197 9.83 0.27 -7.44
N TYR A 198 9.42 -0.40 -8.52
CA TYR A 198 8.91 -1.76 -8.48
C TYR A 198 10.00 -2.79 -8.21
N LEU A 199 9.75 -3.69 -7.26
CA LEU A 199 10.66 -4.79 -6.97
C LEU A 199 10.73 -5.72 -8.20
N PRO A 200 11.92 -6.02 -8.75
CA PRO A 200 12.04 -6.88 -9.92
C PRO A 200 11.55 -8.30 -9.61
N SER A 201 10.85 -8.91 -10.56
CA SER A 201 10.40 -10.30 -10.48
C SER A 201 11.54 -11.31 -10.60
N ASP A 202 12.59 -10.95 -11.34
CA ASP A 202 13.80 -11.75 -11.47
C ASP A 202 14.76 -11.48 -10.30
N PRO A 203 15.02 -12.47 -9.42
CA PRO A 203 15.87 -12.28 -8.25
C PRO A 203 17.31 -11.88 -8.59
N SER A 204 17.80 -12.21 -9.81
CA SER A 204 19.15 -11.85 -10.24
C SER A 204 19.34 -10.33 -10.41
N ILE A 205 18.25 -9.58 -10.63
CA ILE A 205 18.28 -8.11 -10.76
C ILE A 205 18.24 -7.42 -9.39
N TYR A 206 17.81 -8.12 -8.33
CA TYR A 206 17.59 -7.50 -7.02
C TYR A 206 18.80 -6.71 -6.48
N PRO A 207 20.05 -7.19 -6.55
CA PRO A 207 21.21 -6.38 -6.12
C PRO A 207 21.35 -5.07 -6.90
N ALA A 208 21.15 -5.12 -8.22
CA ALA A 208 21.22 -3.95 -9.09
C ALA A 208 20.08 -2.96 -8.82
N PHE A 209 18.87 -3.45 -8.50
CA PHE A 209 17.75 -2.63 -8.05
C PHE A 209 18.11 -1.82 -6.80
N VAL A 210 18.63 -2.48 -5.77
CA VAL A 210 19.02 -1.84 -4.50
C VAL A 210 20.11 -0.80 -4.75
N GLN A 211 21.13 -1.13 -5.53
CA GLN A 211 22.22 -0.21 -5.87
C GLN A 211 21.71 1.01 -6.65
N THR A 212 20.87 0.79 -7.66
CA THR A 212 20.27 1.85 -8.48
C THR A 212 19.43 2.79 -7.62
N LEU A 213 18.55 2.24 -6.77
CA LEU A 213 17.73 3.04 -5.88
C LEU A 213 18.58 3.86 -4.91
N LYS A 214 19.61 3.24 -4.31
CA LYS A 214 20.54 3.94 -3.41
C LYS A 214 21.25 5.09 -4.12
N GLN A 215 21.78 4.84 -5.33
CA GLN A 215 22.44 5.87 -6.14
C GLN A 215 21.49 7.03 -6.44
N ASN A 216 20.26 6.72 -6.88
CA ASN A 216 19.26 7.71 -7.28
C ASN A 216 18.84 8.57 -6.07
N VAL A 217 18.51 7.95 -4.94
CA VAL A 217 18.14 8.66 -3.71
C VAL A 217 19.28 9.53 -3.20
N GLN A 218 20.49 8.99 -3.06
CA GLN A 218 21.64 9.74 -2.55
C GLN A 218 22.02 10.89 -3.47
N GLY A 219 21.95 10.71 -4.80
CA GLY A 219 22.25 11.77 -5.75
C GLY A 219 21.24 12.92 -5.71
N CYS A 220 19.97 12.65 -5.41
CA CYS A 220 18.95 13.69 -5.20
C CYS A 220 19.16 14.43 -3.88
N VAL A 221 19.46 13.70 -2.79
CA VAL A 221 19.74 14.31 -1.48
C VAL A 221 20.97 15.21 -1.53
N LYS A 222 22.04 14.80 -2.23
CA LYS A 222 23.23 15.64 -2.47
C LYS A 222 22.92 16.96 -3.20
N ARG A 223 21.79 17.03 -3.90
CA ARG A 223 21.29 18.23 -4.59
C ARG A 223 20.20 18.95 -3.79
N GLY A 224 20.12 18.70 -2.48
CA GLY A 224 19.20 19.37 -1.57
C GLY A 224 17.75 18.94 -1.72
N LYS A 225 17.46 17.79 -2.36
CA LYS A 225 16.08 17.30 -2.50
C LYS A 225 15.73 16.20 -1.53
N SER A 226 14.58 16.39 -0.90
CA SER A 226 13.81 15.32 -0.28
C SER A 226 13.36 14.32 -1.33
N VAL A 227 13.29 13.03 -0.96
CA VAL A 227 12.94 11.95 -1.87
C VAL A 227 11.81 11.10 -1.31
N PHE A 228 10.81 10.81 -2.15
CA PHE A 228 9.71 9.91 -1.85
C PHE A 228 9.69 8.73 -2.84
N ILE A 229 9.16 7.58 -2.41
CA ILE A 229 8.76 6.52 -3.33
C ILE A 229 7.26 6.65 -3.58
N THR A 230 6.85 7.21 -4.71
CA THR A 230 5.42 7.44 -4.97
C THR A 230 4.72 6.24 -5.58
N GLU A 231 5.45 5.20 -5.97
CA GLU A 231 4.88 3.94 -6.44
C GLU A 231 5.87 2.80 -6.17
N PHE A 232 5.41 1.73 -5.55
CA PHE A 232 6.14 0.46 -5.51
C PHE A 232 5.16 -0.69 -5.32
N GLY A 233 5.56 -1.89 -5.69
CA GLY A 233 4.72 -3.06 -5.47
C GLY A 233 5.38 -4.33 -5.98
N PHE A 234 4.68 -5.44 -5.79
CA PHE A 234 5.07 -6.73 -6.33
C PHE A 234 3.81 -7.50 -6.75
N LYS A 235 3.76 -7.91 -8.01
CA LYS A 235 2.59 -8.62 -8.58
C LYS A 235 2.59 -10.08 -8.11
N SER A 236 1.64 -10.46 -7.28
CA SER A 236 1.46 -11.86 -6.88
C SER A 236 0.04 -12.15 -6.38
N ASP A 237 -0.48 -13.30 -6.78
CA ASP A 237 -1.76 -13.84 -6.31
C ASP A 237 -1.61 -14.61 -4.99
N ASP A 238 -0.38 -14.84 -4.54
CA ASP A 238 -0.06 -15.48 -3.26
C ASP A 238 0.27 -14.40 -2.20
N ASP A 239 -0.55 -14.32 -1.16
CA ASP A 239 -0.42 -13.34 -0.09
C ASP A 239 0.90 -13.44 0.68
N ALA A 240 1.45 -14.64 0.84
CA ALA A 240 2.71 -14.83 1.55
C ALA A 240 3.90 -14.40 0.69
N ILE A 241 3.87 -14.66 -0.62
CA ILE A 241 4.88 -14.18 -1.57
C ILE A 241 4.85 -12.65 -1.65
N GLN A 242 3.65 -12.07 -1.83
CA GLN A 242 3.49 -10.61 -1.89
C GLN A 242 3.98 -9.95 -0.61
N ALA A 243 3.59 -10.47 0.56
CA ALA A 243 4.03 -9.91 1.85
C ALA A 243 5.55 -9.98 2.03
N ARG A 244 6.21 -11.09 1.68
CA ARG A 244 7.68 -11.20 1.73
C ARG A 244 8.37 -10.22 0.78
N ALA A 245 7.77 -9.95 -0.38
CA ALA A 245 8.28 -8.93 -1.29
C ALA A 245 8.19 -7.52 -0.69
N TYR A 246 7.09 -7.19 -0.02
CA TYR A 246 6.93 -5.94 0.72
C TYR A 246 7.92 -5.82 1.88
N GLU A 247 8.12 -6.89 2.67
CA GLU A 247 9.10 -6.92 3.76
C GLU A 247 10.52 -6.60 3.25
N ARG A 248 10.95 -7.25 2.16
CA ARG A 248 12.25 -6.98 1.53
C ARG A 248 12.38 -5.54 1.03
N THR A 249 11.35 -5.05 0.35
CA THR A 249 11.36 -3.70 -0.24
C THR A 249 11.40 -2.61 0.84
N ILE A 250 10.57 -2.75 1.87
CA ILE A 250 10.53 -1.81 3.00
C ILE A 250 11.83 -1.83 3.79
N ALA A 251 12.46 -3.00 3.98
CA ALA A 251 13.75 -3.08 4.66
C ALA A 251 14.85 -2.30 3.91
N VAL A 252 14.78 -2.22 2.58
CA VAL A 252 15.67 -1.36 1.78
C VAL A 252 15.31 0.11 1.98
N PHE A 253 14.02 0.46 1.92
CA PHE A 253 13.58 1.86 2.05
C PHE A 253 13.95 2.47 3.41
N GLN A 254 13.84 1.69 4.50
CA GLN A 254 14.20 2.13 5.85
C GLN A 254 15.69 2.44 6.03
N GLN A 255 16.56 1.98 5.11
CA GLN A 255 18.00 2.27 5.13
C GLN A 255 18.36 3.51 4.28
N LEU A 256 17.37 4.13 3.64
CA LEU A 256 17.56 5.27 2.75
C LEU A 256 16.94 6.53 3.37
N PRO A 257 17.45 7.73 3.06
CA PRO A 257 16.91 9.00 3.55
C PRO A 257 15.61 9.41 2.81
N LEU A 258 14.65 8.50 2.77
CA LEU A 258 13.34 8.69 2.16
C LEU A 258 12.39 9.37 3.15
N GLN A 259 11.53 10.25 2.64
CA GLN A 259 10.50 10.93 3.43
C GLN A 259 9.18 10.14 3.52
N GLY A 260 9.00 9.12 2.66
CA GLY A 260 7.82 8.25 2.68
C GLY A 260 7.69 7.42 1.41
N TRP A 261 6.73 6.48 1.42
CA TRP A 261 6.43 5.60 0.29
C TRP A 261 4.94 5.29 0.12
N LEU A 262 4.51 5.08 -1.13
CA LEU A 262 3.13 4.78 -1.53
C LEU A 262 3.11 3.49 -2.36
N ALA A 263 2.30 2.53 -1.92
CA ALA A 263 2.18 1.24 -2.58
C ALA A 263 1.17 1.27 -3.75
N TRP A 264 1.53 0.63 -4.86
CA TRP A 264 0.62 0.29 -5.95
C TRP A 264 0.12 -1.14 -5.76
N LEU A 265 -1.17 -1.35 -5.52
CA LEU A 265 -2.21 -0.35 -5.27
C LEU A 265 -3.16 -0.83 -4.17
N TRP A 266 -4.00 0.06 -3.66
CA TRP A 266 -5.01 -0.33 -2.69
C TRP A 266 -6.04 -1.29 -3.30
N ASN A 267 -6.81 -0.85 -4.30
CA ASN A 267 -7.93 -1.60 -4.85
C ASN A 267 -8.23 -1.19 -6.30
N SER A 268 -8.35 -2.15 -7.22
CA SER A 268 -8.61 -1.98 -8.66
C SER A 268 -10.01 -2.45 -9.09
N GLU A 269 -11.02 -2.34 -8.21
CA GLU A 269 -12.40 -2.85 -8.40
C GLU A 269 -12.98 -2.78 -9.83
N ARG A 270 -12.61 -1.75 -10.59
CA ARG A 270 -13.12 -1.47 -11.93
C ARG A 270 -12.03 -1.27 -12.99
N GLU A 271 -10.81 -1.77 -12.78
CA GLU A 271 -9.79 -1.69 -13.83
C GLU A 271 -10.17 -2.61 -15.01
N LEU A 272 -10.54 -1.98 -16.12
CA LEU A 272 -10.74 -2.61 -17.43
C LEU A 272 -9.43 -2.65 -18.26
N GLY A 273 -8.31 -2.16 -17.71
CA GLY A 273 -6.96 -2.10 -18.31
C GLY A 273 -5.90 -1.75 -17.26
N GLY A 274 -4.60 -1.86 -17.57
CA GLY A 274 -3.49 -1.47 -16.66
C GLY A 274 -2.80 -2.62 -15.89
N GLY A 275 -3.35 -3.83 -15.94
CA GLY A 275 -2.65 -5.04 -15.48
C GLY A 275 -2.59 -5.26 -13.95
N ALA A 276 -3.33 -4.47 -13.16
CA ALA A 276 -3.46 -4.64 -11.70
C ALA A 276 -4.07 -5.99 -11.29
N GLY A 277 -4.95 -6.54 -12.13
CA GLY A 277 -5.78 -7.70 -11.82
C GLY A 277 -7.07 -7.29 -11.09
N LYS A 278 -7.90 -8.29 -10.74
CA LYS A 278 -9.07 -8.06 -9.87
C LYS A 278 -8.62 -7.92 -8.40
N PRO A 279 -9.45 -7.34 -7.52
CA PRO A 279 -9.19 -7.37 -6.08
C PRO A 279 -8.85 -8.80 -5.61
N GLY A 280 -7.91 -8.91 -4.66
CA GLY A 280 -7.34 -10.20 -4.23
C GLY A 280 -6.24 -10.78 -5.12
N LYS A 281 -5.90 -10.10 -6.22
CA LYS A 281 -4.93 -10.58 -7.22
C LYS A 281 -3.92 -9.50 -7.60
N GLY A 282 -2.81 -9.96 -8.18
CA GLY A 282 -1.79 -9.09 -8.77
C GLY A 282 -1.18 -8.10 -7.78
N PHE A 283 -1.34 -6.81 -8.06
CA PHE A 283 -0.75 -5.72 -7.25
C PHE A 283 -1.66 -5.25 -6.11
N ASN A 284 -2.93 -5.65 -6.10
CA ASN A 284 -3.89 -5.21 -5.10
C ASN A 284 -3.42 -5.54 -3.68
N LEU A 285 -3.60 -4.58 -2.78
CA LEU A 285 -3.49 -4.74 -1.34
C LEU A 285 -4.84 -5.00 -0.69
N SER A 286 -5.95 -4.81 -1.41
CA SER A 286 -7.28 -5.24 -1.01
C SER A 286 -7.59 -6.63 -1.56
N ALA A 287 -8.25 -7.46 -0.75
CA ALA A 287 -8.69 -8.81 -1.08
C ALA A 287 -10.02 -8.81 -1.85
N ASP A 288 -10.81 -7.76 -1.67
CA ASP A 288 -12.13 -7.60 -2.26
C ASP A 288 -12.47 -6.12 -2.50
N VAL A 289 -13.65 -5.88 -3.07
CA VAL A 289 -14.20 -4.55 -3.31
C VAL A 289 -14.41 -3.78 -1.99
N ASN A 290 -14.82 -4.46 -0.92
CA ASN A 290 -15.13 -3.80 0.34
C ASN A 290 -13.89 -3.28 1.11
N GLY A 291 -12.68 -3.48 0.58
CA GLY A 291 -11.46 -2.97 1.17
C GLY A 291 -10.84 -3.91 2.21
N THR A 292 -11.20 -5.20 2.22
CA THR A 292 -10.59 -6.18 3.13
C THR A 292 -9.07 -6.24 2.88
N PRO A 293 -8.19 -5.88 3.84
CA PRO A 293 -6.76 -5.83 3.55
C PRO A 293 -6.14 -7.22 3.36
N ARG A 294 -5.26 -7.35 2.36
CA ARG A 294 -4.36 -8.50 2.15
C ARG A 294 -3.14 -8.39 3.07
N ARG A 295 -2.39 -9.48 3.17
CA ARG A 295 -1.23 -9.58 4.08
C ARG A 295 -0.17 -8.49 3.88
N ALA A 296 0.10 -8.09 2.64
CA ALA A 296 1.10 -7.06 2.33
C ALA A 296 0.73 -5.66 2.90
N TYR A 297 -0.56 -5.34 3.03
CA TYR A 297 -0.99 -4.10 3.68
C TYR A 297 -0.50 -4.00 5.13
N PHE A 298 -0.58 -5.09 5.89
CA PHE A 298 -0.14 -5.09 7.28
C PHE A 298 1.38 -4.90 7.43
N VAL A 299 2.16 -5.34 6.43
CA VAL A 299 3.61 -5.05 6.39
C VAL A 299 3.83 -3.53 6.25
N LEU A 300 3.09 -2.89 5.35
CA LEU A 300 3.15 -1.43 5.15
C LEU A 300 2.68 -0.66 6.39
N ALA A 301 1.53 -1.03 6.96
CA ALA A 301 0.97 -0.36 8.13
C ALA A 301 1.89 -0.46 9.37
N LYS A 302 2.61 -1.58 9.50
CA LYS A 302 3.61 -1.77 10.55
C LYS A 302 4.86 -0.91 10.33
N SER A 303 5.32 -0.76 9.09
CA SER A 303 6.58 -0.06 8.81
C SER A 303 6.55 1.43 9.12
N ILE A 304 5.36 2.03 9.22
CA ILE A 304 5.13 3.44 9.54
C ILE A 304 4.64 3.67 10.97
N GLY A 305 4.80 2.68 11.87
CA GLY A 305 4.43 2.79 13.28
C GLY A 305 2.93 2.95 13.57
N LYS A 306 2.06 2.89 12.54
CA LYS A 306 0.59 2.95 12.69
C LYS A 306 0.04 1.68 13.34
N LEU A 307 0.67 0.55 13.06
CA LEU A 307 0.58 -0.61 13.93
C LEU A 307 1.76 -0.51 14.88
N SER A 308 1.58 0.24 15.98
CA SER A 308 2.47 0.13 17.14
C SER A 308 2.70 -1.34 17.47
N GLU A 309 3.77 -1.65 18.20
CA GLU A 309 4.09 -2.97 18.73
C GLU A 309 3.02 -3.50 19.71
N ARG A 310 1.75 -3.58 19.32
CA ARG A 310 0.74 -4.48 19.90
C ARG A 310 1.09 -5.92 19.51
N ARG A 311 2.27 -6.37 19.94
CA ARG A 311 2.58 -7.79 20.12
C ARG A 311 2.04 -8.32 21.44
N GLU A 312 1.39 -7.48 22.24
CA GLU A 312 0.59 -7.91 23.38
C GLU A 312 -0.87 -8.10 22.92
N GLU A 313 -1.08 -9.35 22.49
CA GLU A 313 -2.35 -10.06 22.51
C GLU A 313 -3.43 -9.63 21.51
N MET A 314 -3.34 -10.17 20.27
CA MET A 314 -4.50 -10.37 19.38
C MET A 314 -5.67 -11.12 20.04
N VAL A 315 -5.44 -11.70 21.22
CA VAL A 315 -6.34 -12.54 21.99
C VAL A 315 -6.20 -12.17 23.46
N GLN A 316 -7.18 -11.47 24.03
CA GLN A 316 -7.21 -11.16 25.45
C GLN A 316 -7.91 -12.29 26.22
N LEU A 317 -7.32 -12.73 27.34
CA LEU A 317 -7.93 -13.69 28.26
C LEU A 317 -8.43 -12.97 29.51
N LYS A 318 -9.70 -13.17 29.86
CA LYS A 318 -10.27 -12.73 31.14
C LYS A 318 -10.86 -13.93 31.87
N LEU A 319 -10.24 -14.30 32.99
CA LEU A 319 -10.77 -15.28 33.92
C LEU A 319 -11.63 -14.58 34.98
N SER A 320 -12.66 -15.28 35.47
CA SER A 320 -13.48 -14.87 36.60
C SER A 320 -14.01 -16.10 37.33
N VAL A 321 -14.26 -15.96 38.62
CA VAL A 321 -15.05 -16.88 39.45
C VAL A 321 -16.36 -16.21 39.84
N ASP A 322 -17.36 -16.97 40.25
CA ASP A 322 -18.68 -16.44 40.61
C ASP A 322 -18.75 -15.81 42.01
N LYS A 323 -17.84 -16.16 42.92
CA LYS A 323 -17.75 -15.63 44.29
C LYS A 323 -16.29 -15.41 44.71
N SER A 324 -16.08 -14.52 45.67
CA SER A 324 -14.76 -14.33 46.30
C SER A 324 -14.49 -15.29 47.45
N THR A 325 -15.55 -15.89 48.03
CA THR A 325 -15.49 -16.79 49.19
C THR A 325 -16.44 -17.97 48.98
N TYR A 326 -16.01 -19.17 49.35
CA TYR A 326 -16.74 -20.43 49.23
C TYR A 326 -16.64 -21.24 50.52
N ARG A 327 -17.52 -22.21 50.73
CA ARG A 327 -17.35 -23.22 51.80
C ARG A 327 -16.53 -24.42 51.30
N VAL A 328 -15.88 -25.13 52.22
CA VAL A 328 -15.34 -26.46 51.91
C VAL A 328 -16.45 -27.34 51.32
N GLY A 329 -16.17 -28.01 50.19
CA GLY A 329 -17.17 -28.83 49.48
C GLY A 329 -18.08 -28.05 48.52
N GLU A 330 -17.96 -26.72 48.43
CA GLU A 330 -18.75 -25.90 47.49
C GLU A 330 -18.12 -25.84 46.09
N ARG A 331 -18.91 -26.01 45.04
CA ARG A 331 -18.42 -25.94 43.65
C ARG A 331 -18.10 -24.50 43.24
N VAL A 332 -16.92 -24.31 42.65
CA VAL A 332 -16.45 -23.01 42.15
C VAL A 332 -16.75 -22.88 40.66
N LEU A 333 -17.60 -21.92 40.25
CA LEU A 333 -17.87 -21.67 38.83
C LEU A 333 -16.82 -20.73 38.25
N MET A 334 -15.96 -21.27 37.37
CA MET A 334 -14.95 -20.54 36.64
C MET A 334 -15.40 -20.23 35.21
N LYS A 335 -15.10 -19.01 34.74
CA LYS A 335 -15.39 -18.53 33.39
C LYS A 335 -14.16 -17.89 32.76
N LEU A 336 -13.66 -18.47 31.67
CA LEU A 336 -12.59 -17.94 30.83
C LEU A 336 -13.19 -17.32 29.56
N THR A 337 -13.02 -16.01 29.39
CA THR A 337 -13.42 -15.27 28.19
C THR A 337 -12.21 -15.00 27.33
N VAL A 338 -12.30 -15.37 26.05
CA VAL A 338 -11.24 -15.26 25.05
C VAL A 338 -11.72 -14.31 23.96
N THR A 339 -11.10 -13.14 23.86
CA THR A 339 -11.58 -12.04 23.01
C THR A 339 -10.59 -11.77 21.88
N ASN A 340 -11.07 -11.73 20.64
CA ASN A 340 -10.30 -11.16 19.54
C ASN A 340 -10.26 -9.64 19.69
N THR A 341 -9.11 -9.08 20.06
CA THR A 341 -8.92 -7.62 20.26
C THR A 341 -8.54 -6.88 18.98
N THR A 342 -8.50 -7.59 17.84
CA THR A 342 -8.15 -7.03 16.54
C THR A 342 -9.39 -6.63 15.76
N ASP A 343 -9.20 -5.76 14.79
CA ASP A 343 -10.17 -5.33 13.79
C ASP A 343 -10.34 -6.34 12.64
N MET A 344 -9.62 -7.47 12.69
CA MET A 344 -9.63 -8.52 11.67
C MET A 344 -10.06 -9.87 12.26
N PRO A 345 -10.68 -10.77 11.48
CA PRO A 345 -10.95 -12.12 11.96
C PRO A 345 -9.64 -12.87 12.21
N ILE A 346 -9.53 -13.53 13.37
CA ILE A 346 -8.38 -14.36 13.74
C ILE A 346 -8.76 -15.85 13.73
N THR A 347 -7.76 -16.70 13.51
CA THR A 347 -7.92 -18.17 13.59
C THR A 347 -6.93 -18.75 14.58
N LEU A 348 -7.46 -19.27 15.68
CA LEU A 348 -6.72 -19.94 16.75
C LEU A 348 -6.63 -21.42 16.42
N ARG A 349 -5.42 -21.99 16.40
CA ARG A 349 -5.16 -23.38 16.04
C ARG A 349 -4.65 -24.16 17.25
N PHE A 350 -5.20 -25.34 17.49
CA PHE A 350 -4.90 -26.19 18.63
C PHE A 350 -4.30 -27.52 18.16
N ARG A 351 -3.47 -28.14 19.02
CA ARG A 351 -2.82 -29.43 18.70
C ARG A 351 -3.76 -30.63 18.78
N SER A 352 -4.88 -30.48 19.47
CA SER A 352 -5.87 -31.51 19.74
C SER A 352 -7.28 -30.90 19.84
N GLY A 353 -8.24 -31.70 20.30
CA GLY A 353 -9.57 -31.22 20.71
C GLY A 353 -9.56 -30.34 21.97
N GLN A 354 -8.45 -30.26 22.72
CA GLN A 354 -8.35 -29.39 23.90
C GLN A 354 -8.21 -27.93 23.46
N LYS A 355 -9.26 -27.14 23.72
CA LYS A 355 -9.28 -25.71 23.36
C LYS A 355 -8.93 -24.78 24.52
N PHE A 356 -9.03 -25.24 25.76
CA PHE A 356 -8.75 -24.47 26.97
C PHE A 356 -8.33 -25.40 28.10
N ASP A 357 -7.83 -24.83 29.20
CA ASP A 357 -7.65 -25.49 30.48
C ASP A 357 -7.93 -24.52 31.63
N PHE A 358 -8.24 -25.06 32.81
CA PHE A 358 -8.32 -24.30 34.06
C PHE A 358 -7.39 -24.97 35.07
N ILE A 359 -6.59 -24.19 35.79
CA ILE A 359 -5.68 -24.68 36.81
C ILE A 359 -5.98 -23.94 38.10
N VAL A 360 -6.12 -24.68 39.19
CA VAL A 360 -6.28 -24.12 40.53
C VAL A 360 -5.06 -24.47 41.36
N LYS A 361 -4.55 -23.48 42.08
CA LYS A 361 -3.42 -23.59 42.99
C LYS A 361 -3.85 -23.23 44.41
N ALA A 362 -3.30 -23.95 45.39
CA ALA A 362 -3.33 -23.58 46.79
C ALA A 362 -1.87 -23.38 47.23
N ASP A 363 -1.58 -22.26 47.92
CA ASP A 363 -0.22 -21.88 48.34
C ASP A 363 0.83 -21.99 47.21
N GLY A 364 0.44 -21.59 46.00
CA GLY A 364 1.28 -21.62 44.80
C GLY A 364 1.47 -23.00 44.16
N LYS A 365 0.95 -24.08 44.75
CA LYS A 365 1.03 -25.45 44.20
C LYS A 365 -0.25 -25.82 43.44
N GLU A 366 -0.12 -26.42 42.26
CA GLU A 366 -1.26 -26.94 41.50
C GLU A 366 -1.94 -28.07 42.29
N VAL A 367 -3.18 -27.83 42.72
CA VAL A 367 -4.02 -28.81 43.41
C VAL A 367 -5.05 -29.43 42.47
N TRP A 368 -5.42 -28.72 41.40
CA TRP A 368 -6.40 -29.19 40.43
C TRP A 368 -6.15 -28.62 39.04
N ARG A 369 -6.49 -29.42 38.03
CA ARG A 369 -6.44 -29.05 36.61
C ARG A 369 -7.61 -29.67 35.88
N TRP A 370 -8.36 -28.88 35.12
CA TRP A 370 -9.56 -29.33 34.43
C TRP A 370 -9.29 -30.45 33.42
N SER A 371 -8.19 -30.36 32.66
CA SER A 371 -7.83 -31.37 31.67
C SER A 371 -7.36 -32.71 32.27
N ARG A 372 -7.07 -32.79 33.57
CA ARG A 372 -6.53 -33.99 34.21
C ARG A 372 -7.52 -35.15 34.12
N GLY A 373 -7.09 -36.26 33.53
CA GLY A 373 -7.93 -37.46 33.33
C GLY A 373 -8.93 -37.38 32.17
N LYS A 374 -8.95 -36.28 31.40
CA LYS A 374 -9.79 -36.17 30.19
C LYS A 374 -9.01 -36.62 28.95
N VAL A 375 -9.70 -37.29 28.03
CA VAL A 375 -9.15 -37.71 26.74
C VAL A 375 -9.62 -36.75 25.65
N PHE A 376 -8.70 -36.29 24.79
CA PHE A 376 -8.99 -35.38 23.69
C PHE A 376 -8.67 -36.04 22.35
N ILE A 377 -9.44 -35.70 21.31
CA ILE A 377 -9.13 -36.12 19.94
C ILE A 377 -7.76 -35.58 19.50
N MET A 378 -6.92 -36.43 18.94
CA MET A 378 -5.55 -36.09 18.52
C MET A 378 -5.52 -35.56 17.08
N MET A 379 -6.33 -34.53 16.81
CA MET A 379 -6.42 -33.86 15.51
C MET A 379 -6.27 -32.35 15.66
N LEU A 380 -5.58 -31.71 14.71
CA LEU A 380 -5.49 -30.25 14.65
C LEU A 380 -6.89 -29.64 14.52
N THR A 381 -7.28 -28.81 15.50
CA THR A 381 -8.55 -28.09 15.46
C THR A 381 -8.34 -26.59 15.33
N ALA A 382 -9.39 -25.87 14.92
CA ALA A 382 -9.36 -24.42 14.80
C ALA A 382 -10.61 -23.76 15.43
N LEU A 383 -10.43 -22.56 15.94
CA LEU A 383 -11.49 -21.64 16.36
C LEU A 383 -11.29 -20.32 15.63
N ARG A 384 -12.27 -19.92 14.82
CA ARG A 384 -12.28 -18.61 14.16
C ARG A 384 -13.09 -17.63 15.00
N LEU A 385 -12.54 -16.44 15.23
CA LEU A 385 -13.22 -15.33 15.90
C LEU A 385 -13.24 -14.13 14.95
N LYS A 386 -14.40 -13.51 14.76
CA LYS A 386 -14.59 -12.24 14.06
C LYS A 386 -13.95 -11.09 14.85
N PRO A 387 -13.77 -9.90 14.26
CA PRO A 387 -13.31 -8.72 14.99
C PRO A 387 -14.14 -8.49 16.25
N ASN A 388 -13.48 -8.25 17.39
CA ASN A 388 -14.11 -8.03 18.70
C ASN A 388 -14.98 -9.19 19.23
N GLU A 389 -15.00 -10.35 18.56
CA GLU A 389 -15.78 -11.50 19.01
C GLU A 389 -15.12 -12.17 20.23
N SER A 390 -15.96 -12.60 21.17
CA SER A 390 -15.55 -13.33 22.37
C SER A 390 -16.07 -14.76 22.35
N LYS A 391 -15.22 -15.71 22.76
CA LYS A 391 -15.65 -17.08 23.11
C LYS A 391 -15.48 -17.30 24.60
N VAL A 392 -16.51 -17.86 25.22
CA VAL A 392 -16.53 -18.19 26.65
C VAL A 392 -16.39 -19.69 26.85
N PHE A 393 -15.54 -20.07 27.80
CA PHE A 393 -15.43 -21.42 28.34
C PHE A 393 -15.75 -21.39 29.84
N THR A 394 -16.45 -22.39 30.35
CA THR A 394 -16.89 -22.46 31.76
C THR A 394 -16.72 -23.84 32.34
N THR A 395 -16.48 -23.93 33.65
CA THR A 395 -16.50 -25.18 34.42
C THR A 395 -16.91 -24.90 35.87
N ASN A 396 -17.56 -25.86 36.51
CA ASN A 396 -17.85 -25.88 37.95
C ASN A 396 -17.42 -27.20 38.61
N GLU A 397 -16.46 -27.89 37.99
CA GLU A 397 -16.01 -29.23 38.40
C GLU A 397 -15.05 -29.20 39.59
N PHE A 398 -14.43 -28.04 39.89
CA PHE A 398 -13.55 -27.90 41.05
C PHE A 398 -14.37 -27.72 42.34
N THR A 399 -14.01 -28.48 43.36
CA THR A 399 -14.55 -28.41 44.71
C THR A 399 -13.37 -28.42 45.69
N PRO A 400 -13.17 -27.38 46.51
CA PRO A 400 -12.08 -27.34 47.47
C PRO A 400 -12.37 -28.30 48.64
N ASP A 401 -11.35 -29.02 49.07
CA ASP A 401 -11.39 -30.03 50.12
C ASP A 401 -10.84 -29.54 51.47
N ALA A 402 -10.28 -28.34 51.50
CA ALA A 402 -9.74 -27.69 52.68
C ALA A 402 -10.01 -26.18 52.66
N PRO A 403 -10.08 -25.52 53.84
CA PRO A 403 -10.11 -24.07 53.91
C PRO A 403 -8.75 -23.48 53.51
N GLY A 404 -8.75 -22.25 52.99
CA GLY A 404 -7.52 -21.55 52.61
C GLY A 404 -7.68 -20.61 51.43
N LYS A 405 -6.53 -20.12 50.93
CA LYS A 405 -6.46 -19.20 49.79
C LYS A 405 -6.12 -19.96 48.52
N TYR A 406 -6.94 -19.75 47.49
CA TYR A 406 -6.80 -20.40 46.20
C TYR A 406 -6.59 -19.38 45.09
N GLU A 407 -5.91 -19.80 44.04
CA GLU A 407 -5.66 -19.03 42.83
C GLU A 407 -6.01 -19.86 41.60
N ALA A 408 -6.90 -19.35 40.75
CA ALA A 408 -7.24 -19.95 39.48
C ALA A 408 -6.57 -19.19 38.32
N ILE A 409 -6.07 -19.93 37.32
CA ILE A 409 -5.63 -19.41 36.02
C ILE A 409 -6.31 -20.20 34.89
N GLY A 410 -6.54 -19.54 33.75
CA GLY A 410 -7.05 -20.16 32.54
C GLY A 410 -5.97 -20.22 31.47
N GLU A 411 -5.88 -21.33 30.76
CA GLU A 411 -4.93 -21.53 29.66
C GLU A 411 -5.63 -21.71 28.31
N LEU A 412 -4.98 -21.21 27.25
CA LEU A 412 -5.38 -21.41 25.87
C LEU A 412 -4.19 -22.01 25.08
N PRO A 413 -4.09 -23.35 24.95
CA PRO A 413 -2.91 -24.04 24.44
C PRO A 413 -2.90 -24.13 22.91
N LEU A 414 -2.44 -23.08 22.22
CA LEU A 414 -2.33 -23.09 20.76
C LEU A 414 -1.12 -23.87 20.27
N VAL A 415 -1.10 -24.21 18.98
CA VAL A 415 0.00 -24.96 18.33
C VAL A 415 1.37 -24.32 18.55
N LYS A 416 1.45 -22.98 18.50
CA LYS A 416 2.72 -22.23 18.58
C LYS A 416 3.05 -21.71 19.98
N ARG A 417 2.06 -21.51 20.84
CA ARG A 417 2.21 -20.94 22.19
C ARG A 417 0.97 -21.20 23.03
N THR A 418 1.12 -21.18 24.35
CA THR A 418 0.00 -21.14 25.29
C THR A 418 -0.20 -19.71 25.79
N PHE A 419 -1.44 -19.21 25.77
CA PHE A 419 -1.79 -18.00 26.51
C PHE A 419 -2.28 -18.38 27.90
N VAL A 420 -2.00 -17.53 28.88
CA VAL A 420 -2.39 -17.73 30.28
C VAL A 420 -3.08 -16.46 30.76
N SER A 421 -4.24 -16.58 31.39
CA SER A 421 -4.94 -15.44 31.98
C SER A 421 -4.18 -14.89 33.19
N ASN A 422 -4.47 -13.64 33.56
CA ASN A 422 -4.17 -13.19 34.92
C ASN A 422 -4.86 -14.13 35.95
N PRO A 423 -4.22 -14.35 37.10
CA PRO A 423 -4.81 -15.16 38.16
C PRO A 423 -6.01 -14.48 38.81
N VAL A 424 -6.97 -15.30 39.23
CA VAL A 424 -8.12 -14.89 40.04
C VAL A 424 -8.03 -15.60 41.37
N ARG A 425 -8.06 -14.84 42.46
CA ARG A 425 -7.96 -15.36 43.82
C ARG A 425 -9.33 -15.46 44.47
N PHE A 426 -9.51 -16.49 45.29
CA PHE A 426 -10.70 -16.69 46.12
C PHE A 426 -10.33 -17.42 47.41
N GLU A 427 -11.19 -17.30 48.42
CA GLU A 427 -10.99 -17.90 49.74
C GLU A 427 -12.00 -19.00 50.00
N VAL A 428 -11.62 -19.98 50.83
CA VAL A 428 -12.46 -21.10 51.24
C VAL A 428 -12.48 -21.16 52.77
N GLU A 429 -13.68 -21.20 53.34
CA GLU A 429 -13.96 -21.24 54.78
C GLU A 429 -14.58 -22.57 55.24
#